data_AF-A0A0Q8AAZ6-F1
#
_entry.id   AF-A0A0Q8AAZ6-F1
#
_cell.length_a   1.000
_cell.length_b   1.000
_cell.length_c   1.000
_cell.angle_alpha   90.00
_cell.angle_beta   90.00
_cell.angle_gamma   90.00
#
_symmetry.space_group_name_H-M   'P 1'
#
loop_
_entity.id
_entity.type
_entity.pdbx_description
1 polymer ?
#
loop_
_entity_poly.entity_id
_entity_poly.type
_entity_poly.pdbx_seq_one_letter_code
_entity_poly.pdbx_strand_id
1 'polypeptide(L)'
;MSTPPPPGTPEDSPVDPQVPPAPQAPEGAEPAYPAAPAPEAAYPAAGATYPAAPVPDATYPPATPYGAPAEAAYPGAPTAYGAPAYGAPAYGAPAYGAAPTMAPPADGRAKTLAIIALVLAGVGAILAFIPFVTWFSGLLLLAGFIVGLIALISKKHGGKGFSIAAVIVSVVGWIVSLVMTFVSIGLMGQAAWDQATVDEIGGTGGSSDSAPADNADDEPAGAREDLEVVEASFGRSEAGGDTWWYVIILDNPNADYIFDFAEISVEALDAEGTILDTSSTYRTLLSGATAVTGSFLDVGAGEISELSVLLPEAIDATSSPASETGTFTVEGITPTTDEYYTTVRGTVSGTFDTDQEYVEVVVVARNGAGAIIGAQSGYVDRLPADGSKVQFEVMFWEPLPADTTYEAFPGLM
;
A
#
# COMPACT_ATOMS: atom_id res chain seq x y z
N MET A 1 5.64 48.80 -88.88
CA MET A 1 4.78 48.36 -87.76
C MET A 1 5.68 47.61 -86.79
N SER A 2 5.66 47.97 -85.51
CA SER A 2 5.65 47.05 -84.38
C SER A 2 5.80 47.84 -83.09
N THR A 3 4.69 47.88 -82.38
CA THR A 3 4.50 48.24 -80.98
C THR A 3 5.47 47.51 -80.05
N PRO A 4 5.82 48.09 -78.88
CA PRO A 4 6.68 47.43 -77.91
C PRO A 4 5.94 46.25 -77.22
N PRO A 5 6.67 45.19 -76.84
CA PRO A 5 6.13 44.06 -76.06
C PRO A 5 5.99 44.39 -74.54
N PRO A 6 5.25 43.54 -73.79
CA PRO A 6 4.44 43.90 -72.61
C PRO A 6 5.19 43.72 -71.25
N PRO A 7 4.58 44.11 -70.11
CA PRO A 7 5.21 44.02 -68.79
C PRO A 7 4.93 42.70 -68.08
N GLY A 8 5.91 42.22 -67.31
CA GLY A 8 5.85 41.15 -66.30
C GLY A 8 7.27 40.91 -65.80
N THR A 9 7.59 40.58 -64.55
CA THR A 9 6.93 40.38 -63.25
C THR A 9 8.11 40.48 -62.24
N PRO A 10 7.91 40.70 -60.93
CA PRO A 10 9.00 41.07 -60.03
C PRO A 10 9.84 39.86 -59.63
N GLU A 11 11.12 39.89 -59.98
CA GLU A 11 12.17 39.05 -59.39
C GLU A 11 13.24 40.02 -58.88
N ASP A 12 13.37 40.16 -57.56
CA ASP A 12 14.57 39.72 -56.84
C ASP A 12 14.45 40.11 -55.36
N SER A 13 14.50 39.10 -54.50
CA SER A 13 14.65 39.26 -53.06
C SER A 13 16.06 39.82 -52.78
N PRO A 14 16.25 40.76 -51.83
CA PRO A 14 17.58 41.21 -51.49
C PRO A 14 18.40 40.07 -50.87
N VAL A 15 19.59 39.89 -51.44
CA VAL A 15 20.67 38.99 -51.00
C VAL A 15 21.07 39.30 -49.55
N ASP A 16 21.08 38.26 -48.73
CA ASP A 16 21.54 38.26 -47.33
C ASP A 16 23.06 38.58 -47.25
N PRO A 17 23.52 39.54 -46.42
CA PRO A 17 24.94 39.82 -46.27
C PRO A 17 25.68 38.65 -45.60
N GLN A 18 26.69 38.11 -46.28
CA GLN A 18 27.57 37.06 -45.73
C GLN A 18 28.25 37.50 -44.43
N VAL A 19 28.03 36.72 -43.36
CA VAL A 19 28.74 36.84 -42.08
C VAL A 19 30.19 36.33 -42.25
N PRO A 20 31.22 37.09 -41.86
CA PRO A 20 32.62 36.65 -41.96
C PRO A 20 32.94 35.50 -40.97
N PRO A 21 33.92 34.64 -41.28
CA PRO A 21 34.23 33.47 -40.45
C PRO A 21 34.85 33.89 -39.10
N ALA A 22 34.40 33.22 -38.03
CA ALA A 22 34.86 33.45 -36.66
C ALA A 22 36.32 33.00 -36.44
N PRO A 23 37.09 33.65 -35.55
CA PRO A 23 38.48 33.28 -35.24
C PRO A 23 38.58 31.92 -34.56
N GLN A 24 39.55 31.10 -34.97
CA GLN A 24 39.89 29.84 -34.30
C GLN A 24 40.55 30.10 -32.93
N ALA A 25 40.05 29.44 -31.89
CA ALA A 25 40.56 29.50 -30.52
C ALA A 25 41.83 28.62 -30.35
N PRO A 26 42.75 28.98 -29.43
CA PRO A 26 44.01 28.27 -29.26
C PRO A 26 43.82 26.90 -28.60
N GLU A 27 44.57 25.93 -29.11
CA GLU A 27 44.66 24.55 -28.63
C GLU A 27 45.61 24.49 -27.42
N GLY A 28 45.16 23.91 -26.30
CA GLY A 28 46.03 23.49 -25.20
C GLY A 28 45.83 24.19 -23.85
N ALA A 29 44.79 23.79 -23.13
CA ALA A 29 44.79 23.70 -21.65
C ALA A 29 43.71 22.67 -21.24
N GLU A 30 44.11 21.56 -20.63
CA GLU A 30 43.17 20.64 -20.00
C GLU A 30 42.32 21.39 -18.97
N PRO A 31 40.99 21.21 -18.91
CA PRO A 31 40.20 21.75 -17.84
C PRO A 31 40.61 21.06 -16.54
N ALA A 32 41.16 21.83 -15.60
CA ALA A 32 41.29 21.39 -14.22
C ALA A 32 39.87 21.16 -13.68
N TYR A 33 39.53 19.89 -13.44
CA TYR A 33 38.32 19.51 -12.72
C TYR A 33 38.29 20.25 -11.37
N PRO A 34 37.19 20.92 -11.00
CA PRO A 34 37.01 21.32 -9.62
C PRO A 34 37.00 20.05 -8.77
N ALA A 35 37.82 20.05 -7.71
CA ALA A 35 37.83 18.98 -6.73
C ALA A 35 36.40 18.78 -6.18
N ALA A 36 35.98 17.51 -6.06
CA ALA A 36 34.72 17.14 -5.43
C ALA A 36 34.57 17.85 -4.07
N PRO A 37 33.37 18.37 -3.72
CA PRO A 37 33.14 18.86 -2.38
C PRO A 37 33.43 17.73 -1.39
N ALA A 38 34.21 18.05 -0.35
CA ALA A 38 34.46 17.15 0.77
C ALA A 38 33.12 16.75 1.41
N PRO A 39 32.98 15.53 1.97
CA PRO A 39 31.75 15.12 2.62
C PRO A 39 31.38 16.13 3.71
N GLU A 40 30.20 16.72 3.55
CA GLU A 40 29.65 17.65 4.51
C GLU A 40 29.44 16.93 5.83
N ALA A 41 29.76 17.62 6.92
CA ALA A 41 29.82 17.04 8.25
C ALA A 41 28.47 16.43 8.65
N ALA A 42 28.53 15.22 9.24
CA ALA A 42 27.42 14.56 9.88
C ALA A 42 26.59 15.54 10.74
N TYR A 43 25.27 15.46 10.57
CA TYR A 43 24.29 16.18 11.37
C TYR A 43 24.63 16.09 12.87
N PRO A 44 24.77 17.21 13.60
CA PRO A 44 24.85 17.13 15.04
C PRO A 44 23.48 16.74 15.59
N ALA A 45 23.41 15.53 16.16
CA ALA A 45 22.30 15.14 17.03
C ALA A 45 22.10 16.22 18.10
N ALA A 46 20.92 16.86 18.08
CA ALA A 46 20.54 17.84 19.09
C ALA A 46 20.29 17.12 20.42
N GLY A 47 21.37 16.92 21.18
CA GLY A 47 21.32 16.46 22.56
C GLY A 47 20.76 17.56 23.46
N ALA A 48 19.43 17.64 23.59
CA ALA A 48 18.81 18.39 24.67
C ALA A 48 18.95 17.61 25.98
N THR A 49 19.95 17.94 26.78
CA THR A 49 20.02 17.49 28.17
C THR A 49 18.96 18.25 28.99
N TYR A 50 17.85 17.59 29.28
CA TYR A 50 16.90 18.08 30.28
C TYR A 50 17.42 17.77 31.69
N PRO A 51 17.41 18.74 32.63
CA PRO A 51 17.71 18.45 34.03
C PRO A 51 16.62 17.55 34.62
N ALA A 52 17.03 16.42 35.18
CA ALA A 52 16.15 15.46 35.84
C ALA A 52 15.36 16.13 36.99
N ALA A 53 14.03 16.06 36.92
CA ALA A 53 13.17 16.34 38.07
C ALA A 53 13.28 15.19 39.09
N PRO A 54 13.24 15.47 40.41
CA PRO A 54 13.35 14.44 41.43
C PRO A 54 12.09 13.56 41.44
N VAL A 55 12.28 12.26 41.22
CA VAL A 55 11.25 11.23 41.30
C VAL A 55 10.87 11.00 42.78
N PRO A 56 9.57 10.99 43.16
CA PRO A 56 9.16 10.56 44.50
C PRO A 56 9.32 9.05 44.64
N ASP A 57 9.94 8.64 45.73
CA ASP A 57 10.20 7.24 46.12
C ASP A 57 8.87 6.49 46.32
N ALA A 58 8.51 5.61 45.39
CA ALA A 58 7.34 4.74 45.48
C ALA A 58 7.78 3.32 45.81
N THR A 59 7.80 3.00 47.11
CA THR A 59 8.04 1.65 47.61
C THR A 59 6.88 0.72 47.26
N TYR A 60 7.10 -0.23 46.35
CA TYR A 60 6.19 -1.35 46.10
C TYR A 60 6.40 -2.49 47.12
N PRO A 61 5.33 -3.10 47.67
CA PRO A 61 5.45 -4.29 48.52
C PRO A 61 5.74 -5.55 47.68
N PRO A 62 6.47 -6.55 48.23
CA PRO A 62 6.88 -7.74 47.47
C PRO A 62 5.71 -8.69 47.16
N ALA A 63 5.71 -9.19 45.93
CA ALA A 63 4.76 -10.16 45.41
C ALA A 63 4.92 -11.55 46.07
N THR A 64 3.81 -12.13 46.49
CA THR A 64 3.71 -13.51 46.99
C THR A 64 3.76 -14.53 45.86
N PRO A 65 4.55 -15.61 45.94
CA PRO A 65 4.55 -16.67 44.94
C PRO A 65 3.36 -17.63 45.11
N TYR A 66 2.59 -17.83 44.04
CA TYR A 66 1.49 -18.81 43.98
C TYR A 66 2.06 -20.22 43.74
N GLY A 67 1.87 -21.10 44.72
CA GLY A 67 2.42 -22.45 44.75
C GLY A 67 1.66 -23.47 43.89
N ALA A 68 2.41 -24.42 43.35
CA ALA A 68 1.91 -25.65 42.72
C ALA A 68 1.27 -26.60 43.75
N PRO A 69 0.24 -27.38 43.39
CA PRO A 69 -0.37 -28.33 44.32
C PRO A 69 0.54 -29.56 44.54
N ALA A 70 0.92 -29.78 45.80
CA ALA A 70 1.61 -30.97 46.27
C ALA A 70 0.63 -32.11 46.55
N GLU A 71 1.03 -33.31 46.12
CA GLU A 71 0.35 -34.60 46.23
C GLU A 71 0.19 -35.02 47.71
N ALA A 72 -1.04 -35.31 48.12
CA ALA A 72 -1.38 -35.64 49.50
C ALA A 72 -1.07 -37.10 49.83
N ALA A 73 -0.15 -37.29 50.77
CA ALA A 73 0.17 -38.58 51.39
C ALA A 73 -0.94 -39.04 52.36
N TYR A 74 -1.23 -40.35 52.31
CA TYR A 74 -2.24 -41.04 53.12
C TYR A 74 -1.64 -41.56 54.44
N PRO A 75 -2.32 -41.42 55.61
CA PRO A 75 -1.95 -42.14 56.83
C PRO A 75 -2.90 -43.33 57.15
N GLY A 76 -2.33 -44.41 57.72
CA GLY A 76 -2.93 -45.71 58.07
C GLY A 76 -4.05 -45.66 59.13
N ALA A 77 -4.68 -46.74 59.62
CA ALA A 77 -4.39 -48.18 59.83
C ALA A 77 -5.78 -48.91 60.04
N PRO A 78 -5.97 -50.17 60.57
CA PRO A 78 -5.04 -51.18 61.07
C PRO A 78 -5.28 -52.66 60.60
N THR A 79 -4.35 -53.52 61.02
CA THR A 79 -4.21 -54.98 60.92
C THR A 79 -5.38 -55.84 61.45
N ALA A 80 -5.63 -56.99 60.80
CA ALA A 80 -6.27 -58.17 61.39
C ALA A 80 -5.68 -59.48 60.84
N TYR A 81 -5.51 -60.46 61.74
CA TYR A 81 -4.74 -61.71 61.61
C TYR A 81 -5.56 -62.91 61.08
N GLY A 82 -4.93 -63.73 60.22
CA GLY A 82 -4.85 -65.21 60.34
C GLY A 82 -5.94 -66.12 59.72
N ALA A 83 -5.55 -66.96 58.73
CA ALA A 83 -5.67 -68.44 58.75
C ALA A 83 -5.33 -69.08 57.36
N PRO A 84 -4.67 -70.26 57.29
CA PRO A 84 -4.21 -70.88 56.04
C PRO A 84 -5.09 -72.06 55.56
N ALA A 85 -5.12 -72.37 54.26
CA ALA A 85 -5.58 -73.67 53.75
C ALA A 85 -5.00 -74.00 52.36
N TYR A 86 -4.72 -75.30 52.16
CA TYR A 86 -3.82 -75.93 51.19
C TYR A 86 -4.61 -76.84 50.21
N GLY A 87 -4.12 -77.05 48.97
CA GLY A 87 -4.46 -78.17 48.06
C GLY A 87 -5.26 -77.76 46.80
N ALA A 88 -4.83 -77.96 45.54
CA ALA A 88 -4.48 -79.17 44.76
C ALA A 88 -5.33 -79.13 43.44
N PRO A 89 -5.00 -79.87 42.35
CA PRO A 89 -5.08 -79.35 40.96
C PRO A 89 -6.23 -79.87 40.07
N ALA A 90 -6.37 -79.20 38.90
CA ALA A 90 -6.74 -79.70 37.55
C ALA A 90 -8.21 -79.75 37.03
N TYR A 91 -8.34 -79.15 35.83
CA TYR A 91 -9.11 -79.54 34.63
C TYR A 91 -10.59 -79.12 34.43
N GLY A 92 -10.85 -78.44 33.30
CA GLY A 92 -12.16 -78.37 32.64
C GLY A 92 -12.52 -77.00 32.05
N ALA A 93 -12.29 -76.80 30.75
CA ALA A 93 -12.80 -75.64 30.00
C ALA A 93 -14.32 -75.77 29.74
N PRO A 94 -15.04 -74.63 29.71
CA PRO A 94 -15.71 -74.25 28.47
C PRO A 94 -15.40 -72.80 28.07
N ALA A 95 -15.24 -72.60 26.76
CA ALA A 95 -15.04 -71.30 26.13
C ALA A 95 -16.22 -70.37 26.45
N TYR A 96 -15.95 -69.32 27.22
CA TYR A 96 -16.90 -68.25 27.47
C TYR A 96 -16.72 -67.17 26.40
N GLY A 97 -17.80 -66.90 25.68
CA GLY A 97 -17.84 -66.07 24.48
C GLY A 97 -17.33 -64.65 24.69
N ALA A 98 -16.80 -64.08 23.61
CA ALA A 98 -16.50 -62.67 23.48
C ALA A 98 -17.71 -61.84 23.91
N ALA A 99 -17.52 -60.99 24.93
CA ALA A 99 -18.47 -59.95 25.24
C ALA A 99 -18.59 -59.01 24.02
N PRO A 100 -19.81 -58.61 23.62
CA PRO A 100 -19.97 -57.69 22.50
C PRO A 100 -19.28 -56.38 22.85
N THR A 101 -18.30 -55.97 22.04
CA THR A 101 -17.81 -54.60 22.04
C THR A 101 -18.99 -53.70 21.72
N MET A 102 -19.54 -53.06 22.76
CA MET A 102 -20.56 -52.03 22.63
C MET A 102 -19.97 -50.93 21.77
N ALA A 103 -20.42 -50.85 20.51
CA ALA A 103 -20.11 -49.71 19.66
C ALA A 103 -20.59 -48.44 20.38
N PRO A 104 -19.79 -47.35 20.35
CA PRO A 104 -20.19 -46.10 20.98
C PRO A 104 -21.57 -45.66 20.46
N PRO A 105 -22.44 -45.10 21.33
CA PRO A 105 -23.80 -44.73 20.94
C PRO A 105 -23.75 -43.81 19.72
N ALA A 106 -24.42 -44.22 18.64
CA ALA A 106 -24.52 -43.42 17.43
C ALA A 106 -25.25 -42.11 17.76
N ASP A 107 -24.57 -40.99 17.51
CA ASP A 107 -25.07 -39.66 17.83
C ASP A 107 -26.30 -39.34 16.96
N GLY A 108 -27.50 -39.44 17.56
CA GLY A 108 -28.80 -39.35 16.88
C GLY A 108 -29.31 -37.93 16.61
N ARG A 109 -28.49 -36.89 16.86
CA ARG A 109 -28.88 -35.49 16.61
C ARG A 109 -28.89 -35.18 15.11
N ALA A 110 -29.81 -34.32 14.69
CA ALA A 110 -29.95 -33.95 13.29
C ALA A 110 -28.66 -33.34 12.72
N LYS A 111 -28.20 -33.90 11.59
CA LYS A 111 -26.96 -33.52 10.87
C LYS A 111 -27.22 -32.53 9.72
N THR A 112 -28.46 -32.07 9.57
CA THR A 112 -28.93 -31.32 8.41
C THR A 112 -28.09 -30.06 8.13
N LEU A 113 -27.76 -29.28 9.17
CA LEU A 113 -26.93 -28.06 9.00
C LEU A 113 -25.49 -28.37 8.61
N ALA A 114 -24.89 -29.42 9.18
CA ALA A 114 -23.52 -29.83 8.83
C ALA A 114 -23.43 -30.36 7.39
N ILE A 115 -24.47 -31.05 6.91
CA ILE A 115 -24.57 -31.52 5.54
C ILE A 115 -24.78 -30.34 4.58
N ILE A 116 -25.66 -29.39 4.91
CA ILE A 116 -25.88 -28.19 4.08
C ILE A 116 -24.60 -27.36 3.96
N ALA A 117 -23.87 -27.16 5.07
CA ALA A 117 -22.58 -26.46 5.05
C ALA A 117 -21.57 -27.15 4.11
N LEU A 118 -21.47 -28.48 4.19
CA LEU A 118 -20.55 -29.25 3.35
C LEU A 118 -20.92 -29.19 1.87
N VAL A 119 -22.21 -29.26 1.54
CA VAL A 119 -22.68 -29.16 0.15
C VAL A 119 -22.40 -27.76 -0.41
N LEU A 120 -22.65 -26.70 0.36
CA LEU A 120 -22.35 -25.32 -0.06
C LEU A 120 -20.84 -25.10 -0.26
N ALA A 121 -20.01 -25.55 0.68
CA ALA A 121 -18.56 -25.47 0.56
C ALA A 121 -18.03 -26.29 -0.63
N GLY A 122 -18.57 -27.50 -0.85
CA GLY A 122 -18.20 -28.36 -1.97
C GLY A 122 -18.58 -27.77 -3.33
N VAL A 123 -19.80 -27.22 -3.46
CA VAL A 123 -20.22 -26.55 -4.70
C VAL A 123 -19.40 -25.29 -4.94
N GLY A 124 -19.15 -24.47 -3.91
CA GLY A 124 -18.29 -23.30 -4.00
C GLY A 124 -16.86 -23.66 -4.43
N ALA A 125 -16.29 -24.74 -3.88
CA ALA A 125 -14.95 -25.20 -4.23
C ALA A 125 -14.87 -25.69 -5.68
N ILE A 126 -15.89 -26.40 -6.18
CA ILE A 126 -15.95 -26.84 -7.59
C ILE A 126 -16.04 -25.63 -8.52
N LEU A 127 -16.86 -24.63 -8.19
CA LEU A 127 -17.00 -23.42 -9.00
C LEU A 127 -15.74 -22.55 -9.01
N ALA A 128 -14.89 -22.65 -7.98
CA ALA A 128 -13.59 -21.98 -7.94
C ALA A 128 -12.59 -22.49 -9.00
N PHE A 129 -12.83 -23.65 -9.62
CA PHE A 129 -12.02 -24.18 -10.72
C PHE A 129 -12.50 -23.72 -12.12
N ILE A 130 -13.60 -22.96 -12.20
CA ILE A 130 -14.11 -22.44 -13.47
C ILE A 130 -13.74 -20.95 -13.60
N PRO A 131 -12.85 -20.57 -14.54
CA PRO A 131 -12.49 -19.17 -14.73
C PRO A 131 -13.73 -18.32 -15.07
N PHE A 132 -13.75 -17.06 -14.62
CA PHE A 132 -14.89 -16.12 -14.66
C PHE A 132 -16.08 -16.43 -13.73
N VAL A 133 -16.26 -17.67 -13.30
CA VAL A 133 -17.29 -18.05 -12.30
C VAL A 133 -16.75 -17.95 -10.86
N THR A 134 -15.44 -17.80 -10.70
CA THR A 134 -14.73 -17.58 -9.43
C THR A 134 -15.28 -16.40 -8.61
N TRP A 135 -15.78 -15.35 -9.25
CA TRP A 135 -16.39 -14.21 -8.56
C TRP A 135 -17.65 -14.59 -7.78
N PHE A 136 -18.40 -15.60 -8.25
CA PHE A 136 -19.59 -16.12 -7.56
C PHE A 136 -19.27 -17.28 -6.60
N SER A 137 -18.10 -17.91 -6.73
CA SER A 137 -17.66 -18.99 -5.83
C SER A 137 -17.34 -18.48 -4.43
N GLY A 138 -16.77 -17.26 -4.31
CA GLY A 138 -16.45 -16.63 -3.03
C GLY A 138 -17.68 -16.46 -2.12
N LEU A 139 -18.82 -16.07 -2.69
CA LEU A 139 -20.09 -15.93 -1.95
C LEU A 139 -20.61 -17.28 -1.42
N LEU A 140 -20.49 -18.36 -2.21
CA LEU A 140 -20.90 -19.70 -1.79
C LEU A 140 -19.94 -20.32 -0.78
N LEU A 141 -18.63 -20.09 -0.92
CA LEU A 141 -17.61 -20.52 0.04
C LEU A 141 -17.77 -19.82 1.39
N LEU A 142 -18.13 -18.53 1.38
CA LEU A 142 -18.43 -17.74 2.58
C LEU A 142 -19.71 -18.24 3.27
N ALA A 143 -20.78 -18.51 2.50
CA ALA A 143 -22.00 -19.09 3.04
C ALA A 143 -21.75 -20.49 3.66
N GLY A 144 -20.95 -21.35 3.00
CA GLY A 144 -20.54 -22.65 3.52
C GLY A 144 -19.71 -22.55 4.81
N PHE A 145 -18.81 -21.56 4.88
CA PHE A 145 -17.96 -21.30 6.04
C PHE A 145 -18.76 -20.85 7.27
N ILE A 146 -19.66 -19.87 7.10
CA ILE A 146 -20.49 -19.33 8.17
C ILE A 146 -21.45 -20.41 8.71
N VAL A 147 -22.12 -21.16 7.83
CA VAL A 147 -23.01 -22.26 8.25
C VAL A 147 -22.22 -23.40 8.90
N GLY A 148 -20.99 -23.67 8.43
CA GLY A 148 -20.06 -24.63 9.04
C GLY A 148 -19.66 -24.25 10.47
N LEU A 149 -19.33 -22.99 10.72
CA LEU A 149 -19.02 -22.45 12.04
C LEU A 149 -20.23 -22.49 12.99
N ILE A 150 -21.42 -22.10 12.51
CA ILE A 150 -22.66 -22.15 13.30
C ILE A 150 -22.99 -23.60 13.68
N ALA A 151 -22.82 -24.54 12.75
CA ALA A 151 -23.02 -25.97 13.03
C ALA A 151 -21.98 -26.54 14.00
N LEU A 152 -20.75 -26.02 14.00
CA LEU A 152 -19.68 -26.43 14.91
C LEU A 152 -19.89 -25.93 16.34
N ILE A 153 -20.37 -24.69 16.49
CA ILE A 153 -20.58 -24.03 17.78
C ILE A 153 -21.94 -24.46 18.40
N SER A 154 -22.90 -24.89 17.59
CA SER A 154 -24.23 -25.24 18.08
C SER A 154 -24.27 -26.56 18.86
N LYS A 155 -24.75 -26.48 20.11
CA LYS A 155 -25.00 -27.66 20.98
C LYS A 155 -26.24 -28.47 20.57
N LYS A 156 -27.04 -27.98 19.62
CA LYS A 156 -28.32 -28.57 19.21
C LYS A 156 -28.21 -29.52 18.01
N HIS A 157 -27.10 -29.48 17.27
CA HIS A 157 -26.89 -30.27 16.05
C HIS A 157 -25.71 -31.23 16.19
N GLY A 158 -25.82 -32.41 15.60
CA GLY A 158 -24.75 -33.41 15.56
C GLY A 158 -23.90 -33.25 14.29
N GLY A 159 -22.81 -34.02 14.18
CA GLY A 159 -22.00 -34.07 12.95
C GLY A 159 -20.82 -33.10 12.90
N LYS A 160 -20.19 -32.82 14.04
CA LYS A 160 -19.01 -31.94 14.17
C LYS A 160 -17.89 -32.24 13.14
N GLY A 161 -17.68 -33.51 12.79
CA GLY A 161 -16.70 -33.91 11.76
C GLY A 161 -17.03 -33.36 10.36
N PHE A 162 -18.31 -33.30 9.99
CA PHE A 162 -18.75 -32.71 8.71
C PHE A 162 -18.65 -31.18 8.72
N SER A 163 -18.90 -30.54 9.87
CA SER A 163 -18.71 -29.09 10.03
C SER A 163 -17.23 -28.69 9.93
N ILE A 164 -16.33 -29.46 10.55
CA ILE A 164 -14.88 -29.25 10.44
C ILE A 164 -14.44 -29.44 8.98
N ALA A 165 -14.90 -30.49 8.31
CA ALA A 165 -14.61 -30.71 6.90
C ALA A 165 -15.11 -29.55 6.01
N ALA A 166 -16.32 -29.03 6.26
CA ALA A 166 -16.86 -27.88 5.52
C ALA A 166 -16.00 -26.61 5.71
N VAL A 167 -15.58 -26.33 6.94
CA VAL A 167 -14.70 -25.19 7.23
C VAL A 167 -13.35 -25.32 6.52
N ILE A 168 -12.72 -26.50 6.58
CA ILE A 168 -11.45 -26.78 5.89
C ILE A 168 -11.60 -26.62 4.38
N VAL A 169 -12.66 -27.20 3.79
CA VAL A 169 -12.93 -27.09 2.35
C VAL A 169 -13.17 -25.64 1.93
N SER A 170 -13.85 -24.83 2.75
CA SER A 170 -14.04 -23.40 2.48
C SER A 170 -12.72 -22.62 2.48
N VAL A 171 -11.83 -22.88 3.45
CA VAL A 171 -10.53 -22.20 3.55
C VAL A 171 -9.63 -22.59 2.37
N VAL A 172 -9.53 -23.90 2.07
CA VAL A 172 -8.76 -24.38 0.92
C VAL A 172 -9.35 -23.86 -0.40
N GLY A 173 -10.68 -23.80 -0.52
CA GLY A 173 -11.35 -23.25 -1.69
C GLY A 173 -11.02 -21.77 -1.92
N TRP A 174 -10.91 -20.97 -0.85
CA TRP A 174 -10.49 -19.57 -0.94
C TRP A 174 -9.05 -19.42 -1.42
N ILE A 175 -8.12 -20.23 -0.88
CA ILE A 175 -6.71 -20.22 -1.30
C ILE A 175 -6.59 -20.61 -2.78
N VAL A 176 -7.29 -21.65 -3.21
CA VAL A 176 -7.30 -22.09 -4.61
C VAL A 176 -7.92 -21.03 -5.52
N SER A 177 -9.01 -20.39 -5.10
CA SER A 177 -9.64 -19.31 -5.86
C SER A 177 -8.71 -18.11 -6.04
N LEU A 178 -7.94 -17.78 -5.01
CA LEU A 178 -6.94 -16.70 -5.06
C LEU A 178 -5.85 -17.02 -6.08
N VAL A 179 -5.28 -18.23 -6.01
CA VAL A 179 -4.27 -18.72 -6.97
C VAL A 179 -4.83 -18.73 -8.40
N MET A 180 -6.05 -19.22 -8.61
CA MET A 180 -6.68 -19.23 -9.94
C MET A 180 -7.00 -17.83 -10.47
N THR A 181 -7.23 -16.85 -9.59
CA THR A 181 -7.40 -15.44 -9.98
C THR A 181 -6.09 -14.89 -10.53
N PHE A 182 -4.96 -15.12 -9.85
CA PHE A 182 -3.64 -14.74 -10.34
C PHE A 182 -3.26 -15.46 -11.65
N VAL A 183 -3.58 -16.75 -11.78
CA VAL A 183 -3.40 -17.50 -13.03
C VAL A 183 -4.27 -16.94 -14.17
N SER A 184 -5.51 -16.55 -13.88
CA SER A 184 -6.42 -15.96 -14.89
C SER A 184 -5.91 -14.60 -15.38
N ILE A 185 -5.39 -13.77 -14.48
CA ILE A 185 -4.74 -12.49 -14.82
C ILE A 185 -3.50 -12.74 -15.67
N GLY A 186 -2.66 -13.72 -15.31
CA GLY A 186 -1.48 -14.10 -16.10
C GLY A 186 -1.81 -14.66 -17.48
N LEU A 187 -2.90 -15.42 -17.63
CA LEU A 187 -3.38 -15.92 -18.93
C LEU A 187 -3.97 -14.81 -19.80
N MET A 188 -4.66 -13.82 -19.21
CA MET A 188 -5.11 -12.62 -19.93
C MET A 188 -3.92 -11.74 -20.36
N GLY A 189 -2.91 -11.63 -19.51
CA GLY A 189 -1.63 -10.97 -19.83
C GLY A 189 -0.78 -11.71 -20.87
N GLN A 190 -1.07 -12.96 -21.22
CA GLN A 190 -0.43 -13.64 -22.35
C GLN A 190 -1.32 -13.61 -23.60
N ALA A 191 -2.63 -13.81 -23.45
CA ALA A 191 -3.57 -13.75 -24.57
C ALA A 191 -3.73 -12.34 -25.16
N ALA A 192 -3.65 -11.28 -24.34
CA ALA A 192 -3.66 -9.90 -24.83
C ALA A 192 -2.38 -9.56 -25.62
N TRP A 193 -1.26 -10.21 -25.31
CA TRP A 193 0.03 -10.01 -25.97
C TRP A 193 0.16 -10.89 -27.23
N ASP A 194 -0.34 -12.13 -27.18
CA ASP A 194 -0.43 -13.01 -28.35
C ASP A 194 -1.40 -12.45 -29.39
N GLN A 195 -2.51 -11.82 -28.97
CA GLN A 195 -3.45 -11.21 -29.91
C GLN A 195 -2.89 -9.89 -30.50
N ALA A 196 -2.07 -9.15 -29.75
CA ALA A 196 -1.36 -7.98 -30.27
C ALA A 196 -0.23 -8.36 -31.25
N THR A 197 0.48 -9.49 -31.04
CA THR A 197 1.57 -9.93 -31.95
C THR A 197 1.09 -10.74 -33.16
N VAL A 198 -0.08 -11.37 -33.11
CA VAL A 198 -0.62 -12.15 -34.24
C VAL A 198 -1.38 -11.28 -35.25
N ASP A 199 -2.00 -10.16 -34.85
CA ASP A 199 -2.63 -9.23 -35.79
C ASP A 199 -1.61 -8.38 -36.58
N GLU A 200 -0.36 -8.24 -36.10
CA GLU A 200 0.67 -7.43 -36.76
C GLU A 200 1.47 -8.17 -37.87
N ILE A 201 1.39 -9.51 -37.95
CA ILE A 201 2.12 -10.30 -38.97
C ILE A 201 1.20 -10.84 -40.10
N GLY A 202 -0.10 -10.62 -40.00
CA GLY A 202 -1.12 -11.24 -40.88
C GLY A 202 -1.87 -10.28 -41.80
N GLY A 203 -1.23 -9.28 -42.40
CA GLY A 203 -1.91 -8.38 -43.33
C GLY A 203 -2.56 -9.11 -44.52
N THR A 204 -3.89 -9.03 -44.66
CA THR A 204 -4.57 -8.70 -45.92
C THR A 204 -6.02 -8.26 -45.71
N GLY A 205 -6.27 -6.96 -45.89
CA GLY A 205 -7.43 -6.43 -46.62
C GLY A 205 -8.75 -6.26 -45.86
N GLY A 206 -9.07 -5.02 -45.49
CA GLY A 206 -10.44 -4.63 -45.15
C GLY A 206 -10.54 -3.23 -44.59
N SER A 207 -10.67 -2.23 -45.46
CA SER A 207 -10.91 -0.83 -45.11
C SER A 207 -12.06 -0.67 -44.11
N SER A 208 -11.83 0.09 -43.05
CA SER A 208 -12.84 0.90 -42.39
C SER A 208 -12.15 2.12 -41.78
N ASP A 209 -12.62 3.27 -42.26
CA ASP A 209 -12.20 4.63 -41.98
C ASP A 209 -12.25 4.91 -40.47
N SER A 210 -11.10 5.24 -39.89
CA SER A 210 -10.97 5.89 -38.58
C SER A 210 -9.75 6.79 -38.71
N ALA A 211 -9.97 8.08 -38.45
CA ALA A 211 -9.04 9.18 -38.62
C ALA A 211 -7.63 8.87 -38.07
N PRO A 212 -6.56 9.41 -38.68
CA PRO A 212 -5.21 9.10 -38.27
C PRO A 212 -5.00 9.57 -36.83
N ALA A 213 -4.66 8.64 -35.93
CA ALA A 213 -3.81 8.99 -34.82
C ALA A 213 -2.51 9.46 -35.45
N ASP A 214 -2.23 10.75 -35.28
CA ASP A 214 -0.95 11.33 -35.66
C ASP A 214 0.16 10.43 -35.13
N ASN A 215 1.11 10.17 -36.02
CA ASN A 215 2.34 9.51 -35.69
C ASN A 215 2.88 10.17 -34.41
N ALA A 216 3.17 9.35 -33.40
CA ALA A 216 4.08 9.76 -32.35
C ALA A 216 5.34 10.26 -33.06
N ASP A 217 5.46 11.58 -33.17
CA ASP A 217 6.72 12.21 -33.46
C ASP A 217 7.68 11.65 -32.42
N ASP A 218 8.82 11.17 -32.89
CA ASP A 218 10.01 10.91 -32.09
C ASP A 218 10.39 12.23 -31.37
N GLU A 219 9.68 12.57 -30.29
CA GLU A 219 10.13 13.56 -29.32
C GLU A 219 11.45 13.05 -28.77
N PRO A 220 12.53 13.83 -28.84
CA PRO A 220 13.82 13.36 -28.36
C PRO A 220 13.70 13.03 -26.88
N ALA A 221 14.24 11.88 -26.49
CA ALA A 221 14.30 11.35 -25.12
C ALA A 221 15.05 12.26 -24.10
N GLY A 222 15.24 13.55 -24.41
CA GLY A 222 15.80 14.58 -23.53
C GLY A 222 14.82 15.72 -23.19
N ALA A 223 13.52 15.58 -23.48
CA ALA A 223 12.51 16.56 -23.07
C ALA A 223 11.92 16.29 -21.67
N ARG A 224 12.10 15.08 -21.14
CA ARG A 224 11.56 14.63 -19.85
C ARG A 224 12.68 14.58 -18.82
N GLU A 225 12.43 15.16 -17.66
CA GLU A 225 13.31 15.22 -16.52
C GLU A 225 12.81 14.31 -15.41
N ASP A 226 13.74 13.78 -14.61
CA ASP A 226 13.41 12.93 -13.47
C ASP A 226 12.66 13.73 -12.39
N LEU A 227 11.87 13.03 -11.59
CA LEU A 227 11.23 13.61 -10.41
C LEU A 227 12.28 13.99 -9.37
N GLU A 228 12.09 15.15 -8.74
CA GLU A 228 12.98 15.62 -7.68
C GLU A 228 12.34 15.39 -6.31
N VAL A 229 13.10 14.81 -5.37
CA VAL A 229 12.75 14.83 -3.95
C VAL A 229 13.21 16.16 -3.37
N VAL A 230 12.29 17.12 -3.26
CA VAL A 230 12.56 18.47 -2.74
C VAL A 230 12.88 18.43 -1.25
N GLU A 231 12.10 17.67 -0.49
CA GLU A 231 12.27 17.55 0.95
C GLU A 231 11.69 16.24 1.44
N ALA A 232 12.32 15.63 2.43
CA ALA A 232 11.82 14.43 3.08
C ALA A 232 12.00 14.58 4.60
N SER A 233 11.01 14.10 5.35
CA SER A 233 11.07 14.11 6.81
C SER A 233 10.31 12.92 7.37
N PHE A 234 10.72 12.49 8.56
CA PHE A 234 10.10 11.41 9.30
C PHE A 234 10.15 11.69 10.80
N GLY A 235 9.33 10.99 11.56
CA GLY A 235 9.33 11.08 13.01
C GLY A 235 8.54 9.95 13.65
N ARG A 236 8.79 9.71 14.93
CA ARG A 236 7.96 8.79 15.72
C ARG A 236 6.60 9.42 16.00
N SER A 237 5.56 8.63 15.86
CA SER A 237 4.22 8.97 16.37
C SER A 237 4.20 8.79 17.89
N GLU A 238 3.80 9.79 18.67
CA GLU A 238 3.67 9.60 20.12
C GLU A 238 2.44 8.75 20.48
N ALA A 239 1.41 8.76 19.62
CA ALA A 239 0.17 8.00 19.78
C ALA A 239 0.31 6.48 19.62
N GLY A 240 1.37 5.98 18.97
CA GLY A 240 1.62 4.56 18.74
C GLY A 240 3.12 4.28 18.83
N GLY A 241 3.60 3.84 19.98
CA GLY A 241 5.03 3.88 20.38
C GLY A 241 6.05 3.22 19.45
N ASP A 242 5.63 2.48 18.42
CA ASP A 242 6.49 1.83 17.43
C ASP A 242 6.20 2.27 15.97
N THR A 243 5.28 3.21 15.74
CA THR A 243 4.93 3.71 14.40
C THR A 243 5.71 4.98 14.06
N TRP A 244 6.25 5.02 12.85
CA TRP A 244 6.91 6.21 12.31
C TRP A 244 6.07 6.79 11.19
N TRP A 245 5.87 8.10 11.19
CA TRP A 245 5.32 8.81 10.04
C TRP A 245 6.47 9.25 9.12
N TYR A 246 6.17 9.39 7.84
CA TYR A 246 7.04 10.06 6.89
C TYR A 246 6.24 10.99 6.00
N VAL A 247 6.94 11.96 5.41
CA VAL A 247 6.47 12.75 4.30
C VAL A 247 7.62 13.01 3.34
N ILE A 248 7.31 12.99 2.06
CA ILE A 248 8.20 13.42 0.99
C ILE A 248 7.46 14.48 0.17
N ILE A 249 8.15 15.57 -0.17
CA ILE A 249 7.70 16.58 -1.11
C ILE A 249 8.46 16.32 -2.40
N LEU A 250 7.73 15.94 -3.44
CA LEU A 250 8.23 15.70 -4.77
C LEU A 250 7.93 16.90 -5.66
N ASP A 251 8.81 17.21 -6.60
CA ASP A 251 8.54 18.14 -7.70
C ASP A 251 8.59 17.37 -9.02
N ASN A 252 7.55 17.56 -9.83
CA ASN A 252 7.58 17.18 -11.23
C ASN A 252 7.94 18.43 -12.06
N PRO A 253 9.21 18.57 -12.50
CA PRO A 253 9.67 19.75 -13.22
C PRO A 253 9.10 19.82 -14.65
N ASN A 254 8.48 18.74 -15.13
CA ASN A 254 7.97 18.66 -16.48
C ASN A 254 6.63 19.40 -16.60
N ALA A 255 6.62 20.54 -17.30
CA ALA A 255 5.42 21.36 -17.46
C ALA A 255 4.29 20.66 -18.23
N ASP A 256 4.65 19.93 -19.30
CA ASP A 256 3.71 19.30 -20.22
C ASP A 256 3.69 17.76 -20.10
N TYR A 257 4.14 17.23 -18.95
CA TYR A 257 4.13 15.82 -18.66
C TYR A 257 3.67 15.53 -17.23
N ILE A 258 2.97 14.42 -17.07
CA ILE A 258 2.57 13.87 -15.78
C ILE A 258 3.11 12.46 -15.63
N PHE A 259 3.25 12.00 -14.39
CA PHE A 259 3.44 10.59 -14.11
C PHE A 259 2.10 10.02 -13.69
N ASP A 260 1.40 9.41 -14.64
CA ASP A 260 0.14 8.72 -14.37
C ASP A 260 0.44 7.42 -13.59
N PHE A 261 -0.29 7.19 -12.50
CA PHE A 261 -0.14 6.02 -11.65
C PHE A 261 1.33 5.72 -11.22
N ALA A 262 2.08 6.74 -10.81
CA ALA A 262 3.47 6.62 -10.39
C ALA A 262 3.60 5.75 -9.13
N GLU A 263 4.43 4.71 -9.18
CA GLU A 263 4.83 3.96 -8.00
C GLU A 263 5.88 4.73 -7.20
N ILE A 264 5.58 5.03 -5.95
CA ILE A 264 6.47 5.73 -5.03
C ILE A 264 6.76 4.78 -3.88
N SER A 265 8.01 4.33 -3.77
CA SER A 265 8.44 3.47 -2.68
C SER A 265 9.39 4.22 -1.76
N VAL A 266 9.06 4.24 -0.47
CA VAL A 266 9.87 4.88 0.57
C VAL A 266 10.40 3.79 1.49
N GLU A 267 11.72 3.67 1.58
CA GLU A 267 12.42 2.72 2.44
C GLU A 267 12.95 3.46 3.67
N ALA A 268 12.64 2.95 4.85
CA ALA A 268 13.23 3.40 6.11
C ALA A 268 14.55 2.68 6.34
N LEU A 269 15.65 3.42 6.45
CA LEU A 269 17.00 2.88 6.67
C LEU A 269 17.51 3.16 8.08
N ASP A 270 18.23 2.21 8.66
CA ASP A 270 19.06 2.44 9.86
C ASP A 270 20.41 3.10 9.52
N ALA A 271 21.20 3.39 10.55
CA ALA A 271 22.48 4.09 10.42
C ALA A 271 23.54 3.30 9.64
N GLU A 272 23.34 1.99 9.49
CA GLU A 272 24.17 1.09 8.72
C GLU A 272 23.67 0.90 7.27
N GLY A 273 22.54 1.52 6.91
CA GLY A 273 21.90 1.41 5.60
C GLY A 273 21.03 0.15 5.43
N THR A 274 20.65 -0.51 6.52
CA THR A 274 19.73 -1.65 6.49
C THR A 274 18.29 -1.15 6.35
N ILE A 275 17.55 -1.72 5.41
CA ILE A 275 16.11 -1.46 5.28
C ILE A 275 15.38 -2.06 6.48
N LEU A 276 14.73 -1.20 7.26
CA LEU A 276 13.89 -1.54 8.41
C LEU A 276 12.45 -1.83 7.99
N ASP A 277 11.90 -1.01 7.09
CA ASP A 277 10.54 -1.13 6.57
C ASP A 277 10.44 -0.41 5.21
N THR A 278 9.43 -0.76 4.41
CA THR A 278 9.17 -0.17 3.09
C THR A 278 7.69 0.15 2.95
N SER A 279 7.37 1.36 2.52
CA SER A 279 6.02 1.82 2.25
C SER A 279 5.91 2.20 0.78
N SER A 280 4.96 1.61 0.06
CA SER A 280 4.73 1.89 -1.35
C SER A 280 3.34 2.45 -1.57
N THR A 281 3.22 3.47 -2.40
CA THR A 281 1.96 4.07 -2.81
C THR A 281 1.95 4.37 -4.31
N TYR A 282 0.76 4.54 -4.87
CA TYR A 282 0.57 4.93 -6.27
C TYR A 282 -0.10 6.30 -6.30
N ARG A 283 0.37 7.18 -7.17
CA ARG A 283 -0.14 8.55 -7.25
C ARG A 283 0.01 9.12 -8.65
N THR A 284 -0.99 9.85 -9.12
CA THR A 284 -0.84 10.68 -10.34
C THR A 284 -0.07 11.96 -10.03
N LEU A 285 1.16 12.09 -10.56
CA LEU A 285 2.00 13.27 -10.35
C LEU A 285 1.80 14.31 -11.45
N LEU A 286 0.96 15.30 -11.16
CA LEU A 286 0.84 16.52 -11.97
C LEU A 286 2.16 17.32 -11.95
N SER A 287 2.31 18.25 -12.88
CA SER A 287 3.44 19.20 -12.87
C SER A 287 3.47 20.01 -11.56
N GLY A 288 4.68 20.22 -11.04
CA GLY A 288 4.94 20.95 -9.80
C GLY A 288 4.93 20.08 -8.54
N ALA A 289 4.83 20.77 -7.39
CA ALA A 289 5.04 20.16 -6.08
C ALA A 289 3.89 19.27 -5.61
N THR A 290 4.21 18.16 -4.96
CA THR A 290 3.26 17.32 -4.23
C THR A 290 3.90 16.72 -2.99
N ALA A 291 3.19 16.79 -1.87
CA ALA A 291 3.51 15.99 -0.69
C ALA A 291 2.83 14.62 -0.71
N VAL A 292 3.59 13.57 -0.39
CA VAL A 292 3.12 12.21 -0.14
C VAL A 292 3.48 11.85 1.29
N THR A 293 2.52 11.37 2.07
CA THR A 293 2.73 11.01 3.48
C THR A 293 2.25 9.58 3.73
N GLY A 294 2.90 8.91 4.68
CA GLY A 294 2.55 7.56 5.07
C GLY A 294 3.12 7.19 6.42
N SER A 295 3.13 5.90 6.73
CA SER A 295 3.68 5.39 7.98
C SER A 295 4.40 4.06 7.78
N PHE A 296 5.45 3.86 8.57
CA PHE A 296 6.12 2.58 8.76
C PHE A 296 5.56 1.92 10.01
N LEU A 297 5.08 0.68 9.86
CA LEU A 297 4.38 -0.06 10.92
C LEU A 297 5.25 -1.18 11.50
N ASP A 298 6.27 -1.63 10.76
CA ASP A 298 7.03 -2.84 11.06
C ASP A 298 8.52 -2.56 11.36
N VAL A 299 8.86 -1.33 11.76
CA VAL A 299 10.22 -0.92 12.15
C VAL A 299 10.73 -1.68 13.39
N GLY A 300 9.81 -2.16 14.24
CA GLY A 300 10.14 -2.87 15.48
C GLY A 300 10.97 -2.01 16.43
N ALA A 301 12.07 -2.57 16.94
CA ALA A 301 13.00 -1.85 17.82
C ALA A 301 14.07 -1.03 17.05
N GLY A 302 13.96 -0.94 15.72
CA GLY A 302 14.87 -0.17 14.88
C GLY A 302 14.70 1.34 15.07
N GLU A 303 15.73 2.08 14.66
CA GLU A 303 15.72 3.54 14.62
C GLU A 303 15.93 3.96 13.17
N ILE A 304 14.97 4.71 12.60
CA ILE A 304 15.14 5.28 11.26
C ILE A 304 16.15 6.41 11.36
N SER A 305 17.18 6.38 10.50
CA SER A 305 18.13 7.48 10.34
C SER A 305 18.04 8.16 8.98
N GLU A 306 17.54 7.46 7.96
CA GLU A 306 17.45 7.96 6.59
C GLU A 306 16.24 7.38 5.87
N LEU A 307 15.71 8.12 4.89
CA LEU A 307 14.72 7.64 3.95
C LEU A 307 15.37 7.50 2.57
N SER A 308 15.18 6.35 1.92
CA SER A 308 15.49 6.16 0.51
C SER A 308 14.18 6.17 -0.28
N VAL A 309 14.09 7.03 -1.29
CA VAL A 309 12.88 7.19 -2.11
C VAL A 309 13.16 6.66 -3.51
N LEU A 310 12.40 5.65 -3.92
CA LEU A 310 12.42 5.11 -5.27
C LEU A 310 11.23 5.66 -6.03
N LEU A 311 11.53 6.33 -7.15
CA LEU A 311 10.59 7.01 -8.03
C LEU A 311 10.64 6.37 -9.43
N PRO A 312 9.59 6.53 -10.24
CA PRO A 312 9.65 6.14 -11.65
C PRO A 312 10.70 6.96 -12.41
N GLU A 313 11.15 6.43 -13.54
CA GLU A 313 12.15 7.09 -14.38
C GLU A 313 11.47 8.14 -15.28
N ALA A 314 12.19 9.18 -15.72
CA ALA A 314 11.64 10.20 -16.62
C ALA A 314 10.93 9.66 -17.87
N ILE A 315 11.32 8.47 -18.34
CA ILE A 315 10.71 7.83 -19.51
C ILE A 315 9.24 7.43 -19.28
N ASP A 316 8.85 7.18 -18.02
CA ASP A 316 7.50 6.79 -17.62
C ASP A 316 6.52 7.97 -17.64
N ALA A 317 7.01 9.21 -17.76
CA ALA A 317 6.16 10.38 -17.85
C ALA A 317 5.36 10.39 -19.16
N THR A 318 4.06 10.66 -19.05
CA THR A 318 3.10 10.73 -20.15
C THR A 318 2.83 12.18 -20.51
N SER A 319 2.82 12.48 -21.80
CA SER A 319 2.51 13.84 -22.28
C SER A 319 1.10 14.25 -21.86
N SER A 320 1.03 15.41 -21.23
CA SER A 320 -0.20 16.03 -20.74
C SER A 320 0.06 17.53 -20.74
N PRO A 321 -0.31 18.26 -21.81
CA PRO A 321 -0.01 19.67 -21.94
C PRO A 321 -0.62 20.49 -20.82
N ALA A 322 0.12 21.41 -20.20
CA ALA A 322 -0.36 22.19 -19.05
C ALA A 322 -1.65 22.98 -19.31
N SER A 323 -1.95 23.29 -20.57
CA SER A 323 -3.21 23.94 -20.97
C SER A 323 -4.44 23.04 -20.86
N GLU A 324 -4.24 21.73 -20.82
CA GLU A 324 -5.27 20.68 -20.76
C GLU A 324 -5.22 19.95 -19.40
N THR A 325 -4.04 19.93 -18.76
CA THR A 325 -3.82 19.40 -17.42
C THR A 325 -4.29 20.41 -16.39
N GLY A 326 -5.44 20.15 -15.75
CA GLY A 326 -5.93 21.01 -14.67
C GLY A 326 -4.93 21.14 -13.52
N THR A 327 -5.05 22.23 -12.77
CA THR A 327 -4.21 22.51 -11.59
C THR A 327 -5.08 22.66 -10.36
N PHE A 328 -4.49 22.46 -9.19
CA PHE A 328 -5.15 22.77 -7.93
C PHE A 328 -4.77 24.16 -7.41
N THR A 329 -5.67 24.76 -6.64
CA THR A 329 -5.39 25.98 -5.88
C THR A 329 -5.92 25.80 -4.46
N VAL A 330 -5.06 26.07 -3.48
CA VAL A 330 -5.41 26.05 -2.06
C VAL A 330 -5.53 27.47 -1.52
N GLU A 331 -6.56 27.71 -0.71
CA GLU A 331 -6.75 28.98 -0.02
C GLU A 331 -7.23 28.79 1.42
N GLY A 332 -7.00 29.82 2.25
CA GLY A 332 -7.68 29.96 3.55
C GLY A 332 -7.27 28.94 4.62
N ILE A 333 -6.03 28.42 4.57
CA ILE A 333 -5.53 27.47 5.56
C ILE A 333 -5.61 28.06 6.97
N THR A 334 -6.40 27.43 7.82
CA THR A 334 -6.70 27.88 9.18
C THR A 334 -6.62 26.69 10.14
N PRO A 335 -5.62 26.66 11.04
CA PRO A 335 -5.54 25.66 12.10
C PRO A 335 -6.45 25.99 13.28
N THR A 336 -6.93 24.96 13.97
CA THR A 336 -7.60 25.02 15.26
C THR A 336 -7.01 23.94 16.15
N THR A 337 -6.40 24.33 17.26
CA THR A 337 -5.77 23.40 18.21
C THR A 337 -6.59 23.36 19.50
N ASP A 338 -6.89 22.16 19.98
CA ASP A 338 -7.45 21.92 21.32
C ASP A 338 -6.45 21.14 22.19
N GLU A 339 -6.92 20.50 23.27
CA GLU A 339 -6.05 19.77 24.20
C GLU A 339 -5.60 18.39 23.68
N TYR A 340 -6.23 17.87 22.62
CA TYR A 340 -5.98 16.55 22.07
C TYR A 340 -5.44 16.60 20.64
N TYR A 341 -5.92 17.54 19.82
CA TYR A 341 -5.73 17.51 18.37
C TYR A 341 -5.50 18.90 17.79
N THR A 342 -4.86 18.94 16.62
CA THR A 342 -4.87 20.10 15.74
C THR A 342 -5.62 19.76 14.46
N THR A 343 -6.68 20.51 14.17
CA THR A 343 -7.45 20.41 12.93
C THR A 343 -7.10 21.56 12.00
N VAL A 344 -6.69 21.25 10.78
CA VAL A 344 -6.39 22.23 9.74
C VAL A 344 -7.50 22.21 8.69
N ARG A 345 -8.12 23.37 8.46
CA ARG A 345 -9.14 23.54 7.42
C ARG A 345 -8.65 24.49 6.35
N GLY A 346 -9.09 24.28 5.13
CA GLY A 346 -8.88 25.20 4.02
C GLY A 346 -9.88 24.94 2.92
N THR A 347 -9.70 25.59 1.78
CA THR A 347 -10.45 25.27 0.57
C THR A 347 -9.52 24.92 -0.57
N VAL A 348 -9.92 23.93 -1.35
CA VAL A 348 -9.30 23.57 -2.62
C VAL A 348 -10.27 23.86 -3.76
N SER A 349 -9.76 24.38 -4.87
CA SER A 349 -10.43 24.48 -6.16
C SER A 349 -9.48 23.96 -7.25
N GLY A 350 -9.99 23.73 -8.46
CA GLY A 350 -9.11 23.37 -9.58
C GLY A 350 -9.59 23.88 -10.93
N THR A 351 -8.74 23.73 -11.94
CA THR A 351 -8.99 24.14 -13.34
C THR A 351 -9.15 22.94 -14.28
N PHE A 352 -9.58 21.80 -13.76
CA PHE A 352 -9.76 20.57 -14.52
C PHE A 352 -10.99 20.63 -15.42
N ASP A 353 -10.93 19.97 -16.58
CA ASP A 353 -12.06 19.87 -17.50
C ASP A 353 -13.19 18.94 -17.00
N THR A 354 -12.86 18.05 -16.06
CA THR A 354 -13.80 17.13 -15.42
C THR A 354 -13.71 17.24 -13.92
N ASP A 355 -14.80 16.86 -13.25
CA ASP A 355 -14.78 16.71 -11.80
C ASP A 355 -13.68 15.71 -11.41
N GLN A 356 -13.00 16.00 -10.31
CA GLN A 356 -12.03 15.09 -9.71
C GLN A 356 -12.68 14.43 -8.49
N GLU A 357 -12.56 13.11 -8.38
CA GLU A 357 -13.12 12.33 -7.27
C GLU A 357 -11.98 11.91 -6.34
N TYR A 358 -12.26 11.84 -5.04
CA TYR A 358 -11.31 11.41 -4.00
C TYR A 358 -9.96 12.14 -4.05
N VAL A 359 -10.00 13.47 -4.17
CA VAL A 359 -8.78 14.29 -4.09
C VAL A 359 -8.20 14.16 -2.69
N GLU A 360 -7.00 13.61 -2.57
CA GLU A 360 -6.26 13.60 -1.32
C GLU A 360 -5.63 14.97 -1.09
N VAL A 361 -5.68 15.48 0.14
CA VAL A 361 -5.03 16.71 0.55
C VAL A 361 -4.06 16.38 1.67
N VAL A 362 -2.76 16.38 1.36
CA VAL A 362 -1.71 16.23 2.36
C VAL A 362 -1.39 17.58 2.96
N VAL A 363 -1.53 17.74 4.27
CA VAL A 363 -1.12 18.93 5.00
C VAL A 363 0.20 18.66 5.70
N VAL A 364 1.19 19.51 5.42
CA VAL A 364 2.53 19.49 6.04
C VAL A 364 2.61 20.60 7.09
N ALA A 365 2.97 20.22 8.30
CA ALA A 365 3.17 21.13 9.43
C ALA A 365 4.67 21.41 9.63
N ARG A 366 5.03 22.69 9.76
CA ARG A 366 6.41 23.14 10.01
C ARG A 366 6.49 23.96 11.28
N ASN A 367 7.57 23.81 12.05
CA ASN A 367 7.83 24.67 13.21
C ASN A 367 8.29 26.07 12.80
N GLY A 368 8.46 26.99 13.76
CA GLY A 368 8.94 28.36 13.50
C GLY A 368 10.35 28.47 12.89
N ALA A 369 11.11 27.38 12.83
CA ALA A 369 12.40 27.31 12.12
C ALA A 369 12.28 26.77 10.69
N GLY A 370 11.08 26.39 10.24
CA GLY A 370 10.80 25.87 8.91
C GLY A 370 10.95 24.35 8.77
N ALA A 371 11.36 23.62 9.81
CA ALA A 371 11.50 22.17 9.75
C ALA A 371 10.13 21.49 9.83
N ILE A 372 9.93 20.45 9.01
CA ILE A 372 8.74 19.61 9.06
C ILE A 372 8.66 18.90 10.41
N ILE A 373 7.51 19.02 11.07
CA ILE A 373 7.23 18.38 12.37
C ILE A 373 6.08 17.37 12.30
N GLY A 374 5.41 17.27 11.15
CA GLY A 374 4.39 16.27 10.89
C GLY A 374 3.72 16.48 9.55
N ALA A 375 3.07 15.43 9.06
CA ALA A 375 2.16 15.50 7.93
C ALA A 375 0.98 14.55 8.17
N GLN A 376 -0.18 14.92 7.65
CA GLN A 376 -1.40 14.12 7.68
C GLN A 376 -2.16 14.36 6.38
N SER A 377 -3.03 13.43 6.00
CA SER A 377 -3.90 13.60 4.85
C SER A 377 -5.38 13.57 5.21
N GLY A 378 -6.17 14.20 4.36
CA GLY A 378 -7.62 14.14 4.35
C GLY A 378 -8.10 14.11 2.91
N TYR A 379 -9.42 13.98 2.70
CA TYR A 379 -9.96 13.79 1.36
C TYR A 379 -11.08 14.78 1.07
N VAL A 380 -11.15 15.18 -0.19
CA VAL A 380 -12.30 15.83 -0.79
C VAL A 380 -12.94 14.83 -1.73
N ASP A 381 -14.15 14.37 -1.37
CA ASP A 381 -14.86 13.33 -2.12
C ASP A 381 -15.05 13.71 -3.60
N ARG A 382 -15.40 14.99 -3.85
CA ARG A 382 -15.59 15.52 -5.20
C ARG A 382 -15.16 16.98 -5.28
N LEU A 383 -14.26 17.27 -6.22
CA LEU A 383 -13.86 18.61 -6.61
C LEU A 383 -14.47 18.96 -7.98
N PRO A 384 -15.42 19.91 -8.04
CA PRO A 384 -16.07 20.28 -9.30
C PRO A 384 -15.12 20.93 -10.33
N ALA A 385 -15.35 20.63 -11.61
CA ALA A 385 -14.66 21.25 -12.75
C ALA A 385 -14.98 22.76 -12.93
N ASP A 386 -16.04 23.26 -12.31
CA ASP A 386 -16.53 24.64 -12.51
C ASP A 386 -15.74 25.69 -11.70
N GLY A 387 -14.64 25.28 -11.06
CA GLY A 387 -13.80 26.14 -10.22
C GLY A 387 -14.38 26.39 -8.83
N SER A 388 -15.46 25.72 -8.44
CA SER A 388 -16.02 25.82 -7.09
C SER A 388 -14.99 25.43 -6.03
N LYS A 389 -14.99 26.18 -4.93
CA LYS A 389 -14.16 25.91 -3.75
C LYS A 389 -14.83 24.86 -2.87
N VAL A 390 -14.09 23.82 -2.54
CA VAL A 390 -14.52 22.75 -1.65
C VAL A 390 -13.66 22.78 -0.39
N GLN A 391 -14.30 22.68 0.76
CA GLN A 391 -13.57 22.64 2.02
C GLN A 391 -12.91 21.28 2.20
N PHE A 392 -11.66 21.29 2.68
CA PHE A 392 -11.00 20.11 3.24
C PHE A 392 -10.78 20.30 4.74
N GLU A 393 -10.64 19.18 5.45
CA GLU A 393 -10.27 19.12 6.85
C GLU A 393 -9.24 18.00 7.04
N VAL A 394 -8.11 18.33 7.67
CA VAL A 394 -7.05 17.37 8.03
C VAL A 394 -6.79 17.45 9.52
N MET A 395 -6.70 16.30 10.19
CA MET A 395 -6.53 16.19 11.63
C MET A 395 -5.14 15.63 11.96
N PHE A 396 -4.39 16.37 12.77
CA PHE A 396 -3.22 15.89 13.48
C PHE A 396 -3.65 15.33 14.83
N TRP A 397 -3.18 14.12 15.13
CA TRP A 397 -3.59 13.34 16.31
C TRP A 397 -3.03 13.87 17.64
N GLU A 398 -2.28 14.96 17.59
CA GLU A 398 -1.64 15.62 18.71
C GLU A 398 -1.76 17.15 18.53
N PRO A 399 -1.78 17.92 19.63
CA PRO A 399 -1.77 19.38 19.55
C PRO A 399 -0.39 19.89 19.09
N LEU A 400 -0.35 20.60 17.98
CA LEU A 400 0.88 21.16 17.43
C LEU A 400 1.25 22.51 18.07
N PRO A 401 2.55 22.89 18.11
CA PRO A 401 3.02 24.17 18.64
C PRO A 401 2.31 25.38 18.02
N ALA A 402 2.13 26.46 18.81
CA ALA A 402 1.38 27.63 18.36
C ALA A 402 2.06 28.43 17.22
N ASP A 403 3.37 28.29 17.06
CA ASP A 403 4.16 28.88 15.97
C ASP A 403 4.21 28.00 14.71
N THR A 404 3.44 26.91 14.67
CA THR A 404 3.39 26.00 13.52
C THR A 404 2.75 26.68 12.31
N THR A 405 3.40 26.55 11.15
CA THR A 405 2.86 26.93 9.85
C THR A 405 2.44 25.70 9.05
N TYR A 406 1.51 25.87 8.11
CA TYR A 406 0.88 24.77 7.39
C TYR A 406 0.90 25.02 5.89
N GLU A 407 1.23 24.00 5.13
CA GLU A 407 1.14 23.94 3.67
C GLU A 407 0.26 22.76 3.29
N ALA A 408 -0.53 22.88 2.22
CA ALA A 408 -1.41 21.80 1.78
C ALA A 408 -1.20 21.48 0.31
N PHE A 409 -1.10 20.19 0.01
CA PHE A 409 -0.77 19.64 -1.29
C PHE A 409 -1.92 18.71 -1.72
N PRO A 410 -2.92 19.25 -2.44
CA PRO A 410 -3.93 18.42 -3.08
C PRO A 410 -3.30 17.59 -4.20
N GLY A 411 -3.73 16.34 -4.32
CA GLY A 411 -3.25 15.40 -5.30
C GLY A 411 -4.33 14.41 -5.76
N LEU A 412 -4.10 13.84 -6.93
CA LEU A 412 -4.93 12.77 -7.49
C LEU A 412 -4.32 11.42 -7.11
N MET A 413 -5.14 10.47 -6.67
CA MET A 413 -4.68 9.09 -6.40
C MET A 413 -4.46 8.30 -7.68
#